data_AF-A0A943SKK5-F1
#
_entry.id   AF-A0A943SKK5-F1
#
_cell.length_a   1.000
_cell.length_b   1.000
_cell.length_c   1.000
_cell.angle_alpha   90.00
_cell.angle_beta   90.00
_cell.angle_gamma   90.00
#
_symmetry.space_group_name_H-M   'P 1'
#
loop_
_entity.id
_entity.type
_entity.pdbx_description
1 polymer ?
#
loop_
_entity_poly.entity_id
_entity_poly.type
_entity_poly.pdbx_seq_one_letter_code
_entity_poly.pdbx_strand_id
1 'polypeptide(L)'
;MLLCVICLMVMTMGTVSAAPAEPVFEYSFTVDEDGNVIQPRAVPSVTCGLTNTSGSNYYAWARGRGTGSISVSVYLYKDGSQIGQASNSGTDNVTAQTSTRSLSSGTYTVRGYATNSTGTNQTSTTKVI
;
A
#
# COMPACT_ATOMS: atom_id res chain seq x y z
N MET A 1 70.04 54.61 -6.74
CA MET A 1 69.14 55.46 -5.91
C MET A 1 67.71 54.99 -6.14
N LEU A 2 66.90 54.95 -5.07
CA LEU A 2 65.45 54.66 -5.03
C LEU A 2 65.03 53.23 -5.40
N LEU A 3 64.13 52.53 -4.72
CA LEU A 3 63.43 52.69 -3.44
C LEU A 3 62.71 51.34 -3.18
N CYS A 4 62.60 50.92 -1.92
CA CYS A 4 61.68 49.86 -1.48
C CYS A 4 60.25 50.08 -2.00
N VAL A 5 59.60 49.01 -2.48
CA VAL A 5 58.13 48.91 -2.47
C VAL A 5 57.74 47.50 -2.05
N ILE A 6 57.19 47.40 -0.85
CA ILE A 6 56.55 46.22 -0.27
C ILE A 6 55.22 46.04 -1.01
N CYS A 7 55.11 45.01 -1.86
CA CYS A 7 53.82 44.63 -2.44
C CYS A 7 53.05 43.77 -1.42
N LEU A 8 52.14 44.43 -0.72
CA LEU A 8 51.08 43.85 0.10
C LEU A 8 50.20 42.94 -0.79
N MET A 9 50.31 41.62 -0.64
CA MET A 9 49.38 40.68 -1.28
C MET A 9 48.06 40.70 -0.49
N VAL A 10 47.09 41.45 -1.00
CA VAL A 10 45.68 41.36 -0.59
C VAL A 10 45.14 40.04 -1.15
N MET A 11 44.95 39.04 -0.29
CA MET A 11 44.22 37.82 -0.66
C MET A 11 42.72 38.14 -0.70
N THR A 12 42.19 38.36 -1.90
CA THR A 12 40.75 38.36 -2.14
C THR A 12 40.25 36.92 -2.03
N MET A 13 39.54 36.61 -0.93
CA MET A 13 38.78 35.36 -0.82
C MET A 13 37.65 35.40 -1.85
N GLY A 14 37.84 34.69 -2.97
CA GLY A 14 36.76 34.39 -3.90
C GLY A 14 35.79 33.42 -3.25
N THR A 15 34.55 33.83 -3.03
CA THR A 15 33.48 32.93 -2.64
C THR A 15 33.14 32.05 -3.83
N VAL A 16 33.58 30.78 -3.82
CA VAL A 16 32.98 29.75 -4.67
C VAL A 16 31.61 29.43 -4.11
N SER A 17 30.57 30.00 -4.74
CA SER A 17 29.19 29.58 -4.53
C SER A 17 29.05 28.15 -5.07
N ALA A 18 29.27 27.15 -4.22
CA ALA A 18 28.90 25.78 -4.54
C ALA A 18 27.38 25.74 -4.71
N ALA A 19 26.93 25.58 -5.96
CA ALA A 19 25.53 25.27 -6.22
C ALA A 19 25.16 23.98 -5.46
N PRO A 20 24.05 23.93 -4.73
CA PRO A 20 23.63 22.71 -4.06
C PRO A 20 23.38 21.62 -5.12
N ALA A 21 23.90 20.42 -4.88
CA ALA A 21 23.65 19.26 -5.73
C ALA A 21 22.14 18.99 -5.77
N GLU A 22 21.52 19.16 -6.94
CA GLU A 22 20.14 18.77 -7.18
C GLU A 22 19.98 17.27 -6.84
N PRO A 23 18.90 16.87 -6.14
CA PRO A 23 18.68 15.46 -5.83
C PRO A 23 18.45 14.68 -7.12
N VAL A 24 19.37 13.77 -7.44
CA VAL A 24 19.18 12.80 -8.52
C VAL A 24 18.14 11.77 -8.04
N PHE A 25 16.93 11.85 -8.58
CA PHE A 25 15.92 10.82 -8.38
C PHE A 25 16.17 9.69 -9.38
N GLU A 26 16.70 8.58 -8.88
CA GLU A 26 16.87 7.36 -9.68
C GLU A 26 15.54 6.59 -9.70
N TYR A 27 15.04 6.24 -10.89
CA TYR A 27 13.81 5.47 -11.07
C TYR A 27 14.13 4.20 -11.87
N SER A 28 13.88 3.03 -11.29
CA SER A 28 14.11 1.74 -11.94
C SER A 28 12.80 1.17 -12.48
N PHE A 29 12.77 0.79 -13.75
CA PHE A 29 11.68 0.04 -14.37
C PHE A 29 12.25 -1.20 -15.08
N THR A 30 11.46 -2.27 -15.13
CA THR A 30 11.82 -3.47 -15.87
C THR A 30 11.27 -3.36 -17.29
N VAL A 31 12.06 -3.76 -18.29
CA VAL A 31 11.63 -3.85 -19.70
C VAL A 31 11.66 -5.30 -20.17
N ASP A 32 10.83 -5.65 -21.15
CA ASP A 32 10.87 -6.96 -21.83
C ASP A 32 11.96 -7.00 -22.91
N GLU A 33 12.06 -8.12 -23.62
CA GLU A 33 13.05 -8.33 -24.69
C GLU A 33 12.87 -7.34 -25.87
N ASP A 34 11.66 -6.80 -26.05
CA ASP A 34 11.32 -5.83 -27.09
C ASP A 34 11.46 -4.36 -26.60
N GLY A 35 11.88 -4.16 -25.35
CA GLY A 35 12.06 -2.83 -24.75
C GLY A 35 10.78 -2.19 -24.21
N ASN A 36 9.67 -2.92 -24.12
CA ASN A 36 8.45 -2.40 -23.51
C ASN A 36 8.57 -2.41 -21.99
N VAL A 37 8.10 -1.35 -21.34
CA VAL A 37 8.03 -1.29 -19.88
C VAL A 37 7.10 -2.37 -19.36
N ILE A 38 7.64 -3.34 -18.62
CA ILE A 38 6.87 -4.32 -17.88
C ILE A 38 6.38 -3.63 -16.61
N GLN A 39 5.07 -3.43 -16.52
CA GLN A 39 4.48 -2.95 -15.27
C GLN A 39 4.72 -4.01 -14.18
N PRO A 40 5.43 -3.68 -13.07
CA PRO A 40 5.71 -4.65 -12.04
C PRO A 40 4.40 -5.11 -11.40
N ARG A 41 4.03 -6.38 -11.62
CA ARG A 41 2.83 -6.97 -11.03
C ARG A 41 3.16 -7.39 -9.60
N ALA A 42 2.80 -6.56 -8.63
CA ALA A 42 2.95 -6.88 -7.22
C ALA A 42 1.83 -7.80 -6.70
N VAL A 43 2.09 -8.49 -5.60
CA VAL A 43 1.04 -9.15 -4.80
C VAL A 43 0.04 -8.06 -4.36
N PRO A 44 -1.28 -8.29 -4.45
CA PRO A 44 -2.26 -7.27 -4.08
C PRO A 44 -2.16 -6.96 -2.58
N SER A 45 -2.41 -5.70 -2.22
CA SER A 45 -2.69 -5.30 -0.84
C SER A 45 -4.13 -5.65 -0.48
N VAL A 46 -4.40 -5.92 0.79
CA VAL A 46 -5.75 -6.21 1.28
C VAL A 46 -6.00 -5.51 2.62
N THR A 47 -7.19 -4.94 2.77
CA THR A 47 -7.73 -4.46 4.05
C THR A 47 -9.08 -5.13 4.30
N CYS A 48 -9.48 -5.26 5.57
CA CYS A 48 -10.77 -5.85 5.90
C CYS A 48 -11.39 -5.20 7.15
N GLY A 49 -12.70 -5.39 7.31
CA GLY A 49 -13.46 -4.72 8.36
C GLY A 49 -14.82 -5.33 8.63
N LEU A 50 -15.42 -4.90 9.74
CA LEU A 50 -16.77 -5.24 10.15
C LEU A 50 -17.59 -3.96 10.32
N THR A 51 -18.57 -3.76 9.44
CA THR A 51 -19.39 -2.54 9.37
C THR A 51 -20.76 -2.80 9.98
N ASN A 52 -21.22 -1.88 10.83
CA ASN A 52 -22.60 -1.87 11.32
C ASN A 52 -23.49 -1.17 10.28
N THR A 53 -24.58 -1.79 9.87
CA THR A 53 -25.57 -1.16 8.98
C THR A 53 -26.72 -0.54 9.77
N SER A 54 -27.16 -1.19 10.85
CA SER A 54 -28.20 -0.68 11.77
C SER A 54 -28.34 -1.61 12.97
N GLY A 55 -28.46 -1.05 14.19
CA GLY A 55 -28.69 -1.84 15.40
C GLY A 55 -27.67 -2.96 15.58
N SER A 56 -28.13 -4.21 15.59
CA SER A 56 -27.28 -5.40 15.70
C SER A 56 -26.88 -5.98 14.33
N ASN A 57 -27.17 -5.31 13.22
CA ASN A 57 -26.91 -5.81 11.88
C ASN A 57 -25.54 -5.37 11.36
N TYR A 58 -24.72 -6.33 10.95
CA TYR A 58 -23.36 -6.11 10.46
C TYR A 58 -23.11 -6.91 9.19
N TYR A 59 -22.15 -6.44 8.37
CA TYR A 59 -21.51 -7.23 7.33
C TYR A 59 -19.98 -7.12 7.46
N ALA A 60 -19.28 -8.21 7.15
CA ALA A 60 -17.84 -8.19 7.01
C ALA A 60 -17.46 -7.86 5.55
N TRP A 61 -16.37 -7.14 5.35
CA TRP A 61 -15.87 -6.78 4.04
C TRP A 61 -14.35 -6.95 3.96
N ALA A 62 -13.85 -7.21 2.76
CA ALA A 62 -12.43 -7.12 2.42
C ALA A 62 -12.28 -6.36 1.10
N ARG A 63 -11.28 -5.49 1.02
CA ARG A 63 -10.93 -4.71 -0.16
C ARG A 63 -9.51 -5.04 -0.58
N GLY A 64 -9.38 -5.61 -1.77
CA GLY A 64 -8.10 -5.88 -2.41
C GLY A 64 -7.73 -4.77 -3.40
N ARG A 65 -6.47 -4.38 -3.42
CA ARG A 65 -5.88 -3.46 -4.39
C ARG A 65 -4.62 -4.04 -5.00
N GLY A 66 -4.60 -4.18 -6.32
CA GLY A 66 -3.45 -4.69 -7.07
C GLY A 66 -3.47 -4.18 -8.50
N THR A 67 -2.68 -4.80 -9.38
CA THR A 67 -2.64 -4.52 -10.81
C THR A 67 -3.22 -5.68 -11.60
N GLY A 68 -4.15 -5.41 -12.51
CA GLY A 68 -4.82 -6.40 -13.34
C GLY A 68 -5.87 -7.20 -12.57
N SER A 69 -6.20 -8.39 -13.05
CA SER A 69 -7.22 -9.25 -12.44
C SER A 69 -6.83 -9.69 -11.03
N ILE A 70 -7.71 -9.41 -10.07
CA ILE A 70 -7.59 -9.77 -8.66
C ILE A 70 -8.87 -10.48 -8.19
N SER A 71 -8.69 -11.45 -7.29
CA SER A 71 -9.77 -12.13 -6.57
C SER A 71 -9.66 -11.80 -5.09
N VAL A 72 -10.77 -11.43 -4.46
CA VAL A 72 -10.83 -11.04 -3.05
C VAL A 72 -11.86 -11.90 -2.34
N SER A 73 -11.51 -12.41 -1.16
CA SER A 73 -12.41 -13.15 -0.29
C SER A 73 -12.38 -12.60 1.12
N VAL A 74 -13.54 -12.61 1.79
CA VAL A 74 -13.71 -12.22 3.18
C VAL A 74 -14.38 -13.35 3.95
N TYR A 75 -13.92 -13.57 5.18
CA TYR A 75 -14.46 -14.55 6.10
C TYR A 75 -14.71 -13.88 7.46
N LEU A 76 -15.85 -14.17 8.06
CA LEU A 76 -16.26 -13.68 9.37
C LEU A 76 -16.32 -14.85 10.36
N TYR A 77 -15.63 -14.69 11.48
CA TYR A 77 -15.57 -15.65 12.57
C TYR A 77 -16.14 -15.07 13.86
N LYS A 78 -16.76 -15.92 14.66
CA LYS A 78 -17.12 -15.67 16.07
C LYS A 78 -16.53 -16.78 16.91
N ASP A 79 -15.76 -16.45 17.94
CA ASP A 79 -15.16 -17.43 18.86
C ASP A 79 -14.43 -18.58 18.13
N GLY A 80 -13.72 -18.25 17.05
CA GLY A 80 -13.00 -19.21 16.20
C GLY A 80 -13.85 -19.98 15.18
N SER A 81 -15.17 -19.91 15.25
CA SER A 81 -16.08 -20.55 14.28
C SER A 81 -16.41 -19.63 13.12
N GLN A 82 -16.24 -20.11 11.88
CA GLN A 82 -16.64 -19.34 10.71
C GLN A 82 -18.17 -19.27 10.63
N ILE A 83 -18.70 -18.05 10.63
CA ILE A 83 -20.14 -17.81 10.51
C ILE A 83 -20.51 -17.18 9.17
N GLY A 84 -19.55 -16.66 8.39
CA GLY A 84 -19.82 -16.03 7.09
C GLY A 84 -18.64 -15.98 6.16
N GLN A 85 -18.94 -15.90 4.86
CA GLN A 85 -17.96 -15.75 3.81
C GLN A 85 -18.55 -15.06 2.59
N ALA A 86 -17.71 -14.42 1.79
CA ALA A 86 -18.03 -13.94 0.46
C ALA A 86 -16.76 -13.76 -0.37
N SER A 87 -16.92 -13.70 -1.68
CA SER A 87 -15.83 -13.45 -2.62
C SER A 87 -16.30 -12.56 -3.76
N ASN A 88 -15.37 -11.83 -4.35
CA ASN A 88 -15.58 -11.04 -5.55
C ASN A 88 -14.28 -11.00 -6.37
N SER A 89 -14.38 -10.82 -7.68
CA SER A 89 -13.23 -10.72 -8.58
C SER A 89 -13.44 -9.58 -9.57
N GLY A 90 -12.34 -8.99 -10.03
CA GLY A 90 -12.37 -7.85 -10.93
C GLY A 90 -10.97 -7.32 -11.16
N THR A 91 -10.86 -6.06 -11.58
CA THR A 91 -9.58 -5.45 -11.96
C THR A 91 -9.22 -4.33 -11.00
N ASP A 92 -7.96 -4.29 -10.60
CA ASP A 92 -7.27 -3.28 -9.79
C ASP A 92 -7.81 -3.05 -8.37
N ASN A 93 -9.11 -2.85 -8.19
CA ASN A 93 -9.72 -2.53 -6.90
C ASN A 93 -11.06 -3.25 -6.72
N VAL A 94 -11.04 -4.31 -5.91
CA VAL A 94 -12.16 -5.23 -5.74
C VAL A 94 -12.56 -5.31 -4.27
N THR A 95 -13.87 -5.33 -4.00
CA THR A 95 -14.41 -5.48 -2.65
C THR A 95 -15.33 -6.69 -2.60
N ALA A 96 -15.10 -7.57 -1.62
CA ALA A 96 -15.98 -8.67 -1.26
C ALA A 96 -16.69 -8.33 0.04
N GLN A 97 -17.97 -8.67 0.15
CA GLN A 97 -18.80 -8.39 1.34
C GLN A 97 -19.71 -9.57 1.64
N THR A 98 -19.79 -9.96 2.92
CA THR A 98 -20.77 -10.97 3.36
C THR A 98 -22.18 -10.40 3.31
N SER A 99 -23.18 -11.26 3.25
CA SER A 99 -24.56 -10.83 3.55
C SER A 99 -24.66 -10.23 4.96
N THR A 100 -25.44 -9.16 5.08
CA THR A 100 -25.79 -8.55 6.38
C THR A 100 -26.47 -9.56 7.28
N ARG A 101 -26.13 -9.53 8.57
CA ARG A 101 -26.70 -10.42 9.59
C ARG A 101 -26.75 -9.77 10.95
N SER A 102 -27.66 -10.22 11.78
CA SER A 102 -27.69 -9.82 13.18
C SER A 102 -26.59 -10.54 13.98
N LEU A 103 -25.72 -9.78 14.62
CA LEU A 103 -24.65 -10.26 15.49
C LEU A 103 -24.99 -9.89 16.94
N SER A 104 -24.82 -10.84 17.85
CA SER A 104 -24.88 -10.58 19.29
C SER A 104 -23.56 -10.00 19.79
N SER A 105 -23.52 -9.56 21.06
CA SER A 105 -22.27 -9.12 21.67
C SER A 105 -21.23 -10.23 21.69
N GLY A 106 -19.96 -9.83 21.63
CA GLY A 106 -18.82 -10.75 21.64
C GLY A 106 -17.68 -10.31 20.72
N THR A 107 -16.69 -11.19 20.59
CA THR A 107 -15.49 -10.94 19.78
C THR A 107 -15.62 -11.56 18.41
N TYR A 108 -15.42 -10.74 17.38
CA TYR A 108 -15.49 -11.15 15.98
C TYR A 108 -14.17 -10.92 15.29
N THR A 109 -13.75 -11.89 14.47
CA THR A 109 -12.56 -11.78 13.64
C THR A 109 -12.96 -11.80 12.17
N VAL A 110 -12.53 -10.78 11.43
CA VAL A 110 -12.64 -10.75 9.96
C VAL A 110 -11.28 -11.12 9.38
N ARG A 111 -11.27 -11.99 8.38
CA ARG A 111 -10.07 -12.32 7.59
C ARG A 111 -10.34 -11.97 6.14
N GLY A 112 -9.47 -11.15 5.56
CA GLY A 112 -9.50 -10.78 4.15
C GLY A 112 -8.32 -11.39 3.41
N TYR A 113 -8.55 -11.86 2.20
CA TYR A 113 -7.52 -12.35 1.29
C TYR A 113 -7.68 -11.66 -0.06
N ALA A 114 -6.57 -11.30 -0.69
CA ALA A 114 -6.54 -10.85 -2.07
C ALA A 114 -5.47 -11.65 -2.83
N THR A 115 -5.82 -12.10 -4.03
CA THR A 115 -4.96 -12.96 -4.85
C THR A 115 -4.92 -12.45 -6.29
N ASN A 116 -3.74 -12.45 -6.89
CA ASN A 116 -3.55 -12.38 -8.35
C ASN A 116 -2.56 -13.47 -8.80
N SER A 117 -2.13 -13.39 -10.05
CA SER A 117 -1.13 -14.32 -10.59
C SER A 117 0.25 -14.20 -9.93
N THR A 118 0.57 -13.08 -9.27
CA THR A 118 1.85 -12.91 -8.55
C THR A 118 1.81 -13.60 -7.19
N GLY A 119 0.64 -13.61 -6.53
CA GLY A 119 0.47 -14.31 -5.25
C GLY A 119 -0.73 -13.83 -4.45
N THR A 120 -0.75 -14.24 -3.18
CA THR A 120 -1.83 -13.94 -2.23
C THR A 120 -1.30 -13.11 -1.06
N ASN A 121 -2.08 -12.12 -0.64
CA ASN A 121 -1.90 -11.42 0.61
C ASN A 121 -3.12 -11.63 1.52
N GLN A 122 -2.91 -11.61 2.83
CA GLN A 122 -3.95 -11.76 3.82
C GLN A 122 -3.86 -10.68 4.89
N THR A 123 -5.00 -10.37 5.49
CA THR A 123 -5.09 -9.49 6.65
C THR A 123 -6.20 -9.95 7.57
N SER A 124 -6.15 -9.52 8.83
CA SER A 124 -7.20 -9.80 9.79
C SER A 124 -7.45 -8.60 10.68
N THR A 125 -8.71 -8.40 11.06
CA THR A 125 -9.09 -7.44 12.10
C THR A 125 -10.01 -8.10 13.10
N THR A 126 -9.93 -7.67 14.35
CA THR A 126 -10.78 -8.14 15.44
C THR A 126 -11.60 -6.96 15.96
N LYS A 127 -12.90 -7.19 16.16
CA LYS A 127 -13.83 -6.20 16.67
C LYS A 127 -14.66 -6.81 17.80
N VAL A 128 -14.77 -6.07 18.90
CA VAL A 128 -15.71 -6.37 19.99
C VAL A 128 -16.99 -5.60 19.72
N ILE A 129 -18.13 -6.30 19.75
CA ILE A 129 -19.49 -5.76 19.64
C ILE A 129 -20.14 -5.80 21.02
#